data_AF-A0AA88GXZ3-F1
#
_entry.id   AF-A0AA88GXZ3-F1
#
_cell.length_a   1.000
_cell.length_b   1.000
_cell.length_c   1.000
_cell.angle_alpha   90.00
_cell.angle_beta   90.00
_cell.angle_gamma   90.00
#
_symmetry.space_group_name_H-M   'P 1'
#
loop_
_entity.id
_entity.type
_entity.pdbx_description
1 polymer ?
#
loop_
_entity_poly.entity_id
_entity_poly.type
_entity_poly.pdbx_seq_one_letter_code
_entity_poly.pdbx_strand_id
1 'polypeptide(L)'
;MSLLSSSLKHQQQPQLAQSFGRQQQHLMAAQDQEQKFKNNPFFEKLFNRIDGLVSIIVCDMEGNIVSRGYSEDCTIEFDNTFPSTHIQASEQANKLPFGKNRYIISCYDDYSVLQMHTEPTKAVNQDQGMHKSKSETSVENDEDDEEELGDSLFVSFICTSDTSLQLIIDLSDYILEAMNTLYASPEITDQ
;
A
#
# COMPACT_ATOMS: atom_id res chain seq x y z
N MET A 1 71.74 28.30 23.26
CA MET A 1 70.31 28.08 23.52
C MET A 1 69.65 27.61 22.22
N SER A 2 69.48 26.30 22.07
CA SER A 2 68.83 25.68 20.91
C SER A 2 67.47 25.17 21.37
N LEU A 3 66.40 25.75 20.81
CA LEU A 3 65.04 25.29 21.04
C LEU A 3 64.24 25.41 19.73
N LEU A 4 63.56 24.30 19.41
CA LEU A 4 62.37 24.16 18.57
C LEU A 4 62.57 24.02 17.05
N SER A 5 62.52 22.77 16.58
CA SER A 5 61.62 22.40 15.48
C SER A 5 61.41 20.89 15.44
N SER A 6 60.21 20.44 15.82
CA SER A 6 59.72 19.10 15.55
C SER A 6 58.20 19.14 15.33
N SER A 7 57.74 18.22 14.48
CA SER A 7 56.35 17.93 14.09
C SER A 7 55.74 18.73 12.94
N LEU A 8 56.13 18.36 11.72
CA LEU A 8 55.16 18.19 10.63
C LEU A 8 54.69 16.72 10.64
N LYS A 9 53.48 16.46 11.11
CA LYS A 9 52.76 15.23 10.80
C LYS A 9 51.39 15.58 10.23
N HIS A 10 51.30 15.35 8.92
CA HIS A 10 50.14 14.80 8.19
C HIS A 10 48.92 14.45 9.06
N GLN A 11 47.80 15.14 8.83
CA GLN A 11 46.47 14.61 9.17
C GLN A 11 45.38 15.28 8.31
N GLN A 12 45.42 15.05 6.99
CA GLN A 12 44.24 15.12 6.14
C GLN A 12 43.87 13.69 5.76
N GLN A 13 42.92 13.09 6.49
CA GLN A 13 41.94 12.11 5.99
C GLN A 13 41.14 11.54 7.17
N PRO A 14 39.87 11.96 7.31
CA PRO A 14 38.84 11.01 7.68
C PRO A 14 37.54 11.15 6.87
N GLN A 15 37.57 11.76 5.67
CA GLN A 15 36.34 11.97 4.89
C GLN A 15 35.93 10.78 4.01
N LEU A 16 36.88 9.95 3.54
CA LEU A 16 36.56 8.82 2.66
C LEU A 16 35.82 7.68 3.39
N ALA A 17 36.13 7.44 4.67
CA ALA A 17 35.49 6.36 5.43
C ALA A 17 34.02 6.67 5.78
N GLN A 18 33.67 7.95 5.96
CA GLN A 18 32.28 8.35 6.26
C GLN A 18 31.36 8.24 5.04
N SER A 19 31.87 8.46 3.83
CA SER A 19 31.05 8.31 2.61
C SER A 19 30.75 6.85 2.30
N PHE A 20 31.73 5.94 2.48
CA PHE A 20 31.52 4.50 2.30
C PHE A 20 30.52 3.93 3.31
N GLY A 21 30.57 4.34 4.57
CA GLY A 21 29.62 3.88 5.59
C GLY A 21 28.17 4.29 5.30
N ARG A 22 27.95 5.52 4.81
CA ARG A 22 26.61 5.98 4.40
C ARG A 22 26.09 5.25 3.17
N GLN A 23 26.95 4.97 2.20
CA GLN A 23 26.56 4.28 0.98
C GLN A 23 26.22 2.80 1.27
N GLN A 24 26.98 2.14 2.15
CA GLN A 24 26.70 0.78 2.58
C GLN A 24 25.42 0.69 3.42
N GLN A 25 25.16 1.66 4.30
CA GLN A 25 23.88 1.75 5.03
C GLN A 25 22.69 1.95 4.09
N HIS A 26 22.83 2.77 3.04
CA HIS A 26 21.75 2.97 2.06
C HIS A 26 21.46 1.70 1.26
N LEU A 27 22.50 0.97 0.85
CA LEU A 27 22.37 -0.31 0.15
C LEU A 27 21.72 -1.38 1.03
N MET A 28 22.06 -1.44 2.32
CA MET A 28 21.42 -2.37 3.26
C MET A 28 19.97 -2.00 3.55
N ALA A 29 19.65 -0.71 3.69
CA ALA A 29 18.27 -0.25 3.87
C ALA A 29 17.39 -0.51 2.64
N ALA A 30 17.95 -0.38 1.42
CA ALA A 30 17.26 -0.72 0.18
C ALA A 30 17.01 -2.23 0.08
N GLN A 31 18.01 -3.06 0.43
CA GLN A 31 17.88 -4.52 0.46
C GLN A 31 16.90 -5.02 1.53
N ASP A 32 16.85 -4.38 2.71
CA ASP A 32 15.88 -4.69 3.75
C ASP A 32 14.45 -4.28 3.35
N GLN A 33 14.28 -3.18 2.62
CA GLN A 33 12.98 -2.81 2.04
C GLN A 33 12.55 -3.81 0.96
N GLU A 34 13.46 -4.22 0.08
CA GLU A 34 13.19 -5.18 -1.00
C GLU A 34 12.85 -6.59 -0.45
N GLN A 35 13.49 -7.03 0.64
CA GLN A 35 13.15 -8.28 1.33
C GLN A 35 11.83 -8.24 2.11
N LYS A 36 11.37 -7.05 2.53
CA LYS A 36 10.13 -6.88 3.30
C LYS A 36 8.88 -7.14 2.46
N PHE A 37 8.99 -7.09 1.14
CA PHE A 37 7.89 -7.30 0.19
C PHE A 37 7.92 -8.68 -0.47
N LYS A 38 8.33 -9.72 0.28
CA LYS A 38 8.26 -11.11 -0.21
C LYS A 38 6.85 -11.45 -0.66
N ASN A 39 6.72 -11.98 -1.87
CA ASN A 39 5.48 -12.38 -2.52
C ASN A 39 4.54 -13.11 -1.53
N ASN A 40 3.43 -12.45 -1.19
CA ASN A 40 2.36 -13.03 -0.41
C ASN A 40 1.89 -14.31 -1.13
N PRO A 41 1.73 -15.47 -0.46
CA PRO A 41 1.23 -16.70 -1.09
C PRO A 41 -0.13 -16.51 -1.77
N PHE A 42 -0.89 -15.49 -1.38
CA PHE A 42 -2.09 -15.05 -2.08
C PHE A 42 -1.77 -14.44 -3.45
N PHE A 43 -0.76 -13.58 -3.56
CA PHE A 43 -0.33 -12.98 -4.83
C PHE A 43 0.17 -14.04 -5.81
N GLU A 44 0.94 -15.02 -5.32
CA GLU A 44 1.38 -16.18 -6.14
C GLU A 44 0.19 -16.91 -6.78
N LYS A 45 -0.92 -17.10 -6.04
CA LYS A 45 -2.13 -17.71 -6.61
C LYS A 45 -2.78 -16.82 -7.67
N LEU A 46 -2.72 -15.49 -7.51
CA LEU A 46 -3.25 -14.55 -8.48
C LEU A 46 -2.41 -14.52 -9.75
N PHE A 47 -1.07 -14.46 -9.64
CA PHE A 47 -0.16 -14.53 -10.79
C PHE A 47 -0.35 -15.83 -11.58
N ASN A 48 -0.54 -16.96 -10.91
CA ASN A 48 -0.80 -18.24 -11.59
C ASN A 48 -2.20 -18.35 -12.22
N ARG A 49 -3.16 -17.51 -11.82
CA ARG A 49 -4.56 -17.58 -12.27
C ARG A 49 -4.90 -16.56 -13.35
N ILE A 50 -4.25 -15.39 -13.31
CA ILE A 50 -4.51 -14.27 -14.20
C ILE A 50 -3.33 -14.17 -15.16
N ASP A 51 -3.54 -14.66 -16.38
CA ASP A 51 -2.55 -14.57 -17.45
C ASP A 51 -2.21 -13.11 -17.75
N GLY A 52 -0.91 -12.81 -17.85
CA GLY A 52 -0.38 -11.47 -18.09
C GLY A 52 -0.41 -10.50 -16.88
N LEU A 53 -0.82 -10.93 -15.68
CA LEU A 53 -0.61 -10.16 -14.45
C LEU A 53 0.87 -10.21 -14.04
N VAL A 54 1.53 -9.05 -13.99
CA VAL A 54 2.98 -8.96 -13.73
C VAL A 54 3.33 -8.37 -12.37
N SER A 55 2.49 -7.49 -11.81
CA SER A 55 2.72 -6.95 -10.47
C SER A 55 1.43 -6.60 -9.74
N ILE A 56 1.49 -6.70 -8.42
CA ILE A 56 0.44 -6.23 -7.51
C ILE A 56 1.10 -5.29 -6.49
N ILE A 57 0.55 -4.09 -6.34
CA ILE A 57 1.02 -3.11 -5.36
C ILE A 57 -0.14 -2.81 -4.41
N VAL A 58 0.09 -2.93 -3.11
CA VAL A 58 -0.84 -2.56 -2.04
C VAL A 58 -0.23 -1.40 -1.26
N CYS A 59 -0.97 -0.30 -1.12
CA CYS A 59 -0.56 0.83 -0.31
C CYS A 59 -1.69 1.33 0.60
N ASP A 60 -1.32 2.07 1.63
CA ASP A 60 -2.28 2.79 2.47
C ASP A 60 -2.80 4.06 1.76
N MET A 61 -3.65 4.81 2.47
CA MET A 61 -4.23 6.08 1.99
C MET A 61 -3.21 7.22 1.83
N GLU A 62 -2.04 7.12 2.46
CA GLU A 62 -0.95 8.08 2.30
C GLU A 62 -0.06 7.73 1.09
N GLY A 63 -0.24 6.55 0.52
CA GLY A 63 0.55 6.02 -0.59
C GLY A 63 1.80 5.27 -0.13
N ASN A 64 1.96 4.98 1.16
CA ASN A 64 3.05 4.14 1.64
C ASN A 64 2.79 2.68 1.21
N ILE A 65 3.79 2.05 0.61
CA ILE A 65 3.66 0.68 0.13
C ILE A 65 3.66 -0.29 1.31
N VAL A 66 2.53 -0.97 1.50
CA VAL A 66 2.34 -1.99 2.54
C VAL A 66 2.83 -3.34 2.02
N SER A 67 2.54 -3.65 0.76
CA SER A 67 2.95 -4.90 0.15
C SER A 67 3.15 -4.75 -1.35
N ARG A 68 4.06 -5.54 -1.89
CA ARG A 68 4.29 -5.61 -3.33
C ARG A 68 4.55 -7.06 -3.73
N GLY A 69 3.99 -7.46 -4.85
CA GLY A 69 4.25 -8.74 -5.48
C GLY A 69 4.70 -8.55 -6.92
N TYR A 70 5.56 -9.43 -7.38
CA TYR A 70 6.01 -9.47 -8.77
C TYR A 70 5.95 -10.90 -9.30
N SER A 71 5.52 -11.04 -10.56
CA SER A 71 5.77 -12.25 -11.34
C SER A 71 7.23 -12.30 -11.80
N GLU A 72 7.67 -13.47 -12.26
CA GLU A 72 9.00 -13.64 -12.86
C GLU A 72 9.15 -12.81 -14.16
N ASP A 73 8.04 -12.54 -14.85
CA ASP A 73 8.00 -11.79 -16.11
C ASP A 73 7.93 -10.26 -15.91
N CYS A 74 7.94 -9.77 -14.67
CA CYS A 74 7.83 -8.35 -14.40
C CYS A 74 9.13 -7.60 -14.75
N THR A 75 9.08 -6.78 -15.80
CA THR A 75 10.21 -5.94 -16.23
C THR A 75 10.05 -4.46 -15.85
N ILE A 76 8.92 -4.10 -15.23
CA ILE A 76 8.56 -2.70 -14.93
C ILE A 76 8.83 -2.43 -13.46
N GLU A 77 9.63 -1.39 -13.18
CA GLU A 77 9.85 -0.90 -11.83
C GLU A 77 8.96 0.31 -11.56
N PHE A 78 8.15 0.23 -10.51
CA PHE A 78 7.33 1.34 -10.03
C PHE A 78 7.97 1.95 -8.79
N ASP A 79 8.11 3.27 -8.77
CA ASP A 79 8.54 3.99 -7.58
C ASP A 79 7.39 4.16 -6.59
N ASN A 80 7.68 4.80 -5.45
CA ASN A 80 6.68 5.07 -4.40
C ASN A 80 5.72 6.21 -4.76
N THR A 81 5.94 6.93 -5.87
CA THR A 81 5.06 8.04 -6.30
C THR A 81 3.88 7.54 -7.14
N PHE A 82 4.04 6.35 -7.73
CA PHE A 82 3.02 5.74 -8.57
C PHE A 82 1.67 5.57 -7.86
N PRO A 83 1.59 5.00 -6.64
CA PRO A 83 0.31 4.84 -5.95
C PRO A 83 -0.33 6.18 -5.55
N SER A 84 0.46 7.18 -5.14
CA SER A 84 -0.06 8.49 -4.72
C SER A 84 -0.85 9.21 -5.82
N THR A 85 -0.42 9.06 -7.09
CA THR A 85 -1.15 9.64 -8.24
C THR A 85 -2.54 9.05 -8.36
N HIS A 86 -2.68 7.74 -8.10
CA HIS A 86 -3.96 7.06 -8.18
C HIS A 86 -4.92 7.46 -7.06
N ILE A 87 -4.40 7.58 -5.82
CA ILE A 87 -5.20 8.01 -4.67
C ILE A 87 -5.85 9.37 -4.98
N GLN A 88 -5.05 10.32 -5.45
CA GLN A 88 -5.54 11.64 -5.86
C GLN A 88 -6.58 11.55 -7.00
N ALA A 89 -6.32 10.72 -8.02
CA ALA A 89 -7.27 10.54 -9.13
C ALA A 89 -8.61 9.94 -8.65
N SER A 90 -8.58 8.99 -7.72
CA SER A 90 -9.76 8.37 -7.10
C SER A 90 -10.56 9.40 -6.29
N GLU A 91 -9.89 10.22 -5.47
CA GLU A 91 -10.54 11.30 -4.72
C GLU A 91 -11.24 12.32 -5.62
N GLN A 92 -10.63 12.67 -6.76
CA GLN A 92 -11.27 13.57 -7.72
C GLN A 92 -12.44 12.88 -8.44
N ALA A 93 -12.31 11.59 -8.77
CA ALA A 93 -13.39 10.82 -9.39
C ALA A 93 -14.61 10.71 -8.46
N ASN A 94 -14.39 10.56 -7.15
CA ASN A 94 -15.45 10.52 -6.14
C ASN A 94 -16.25 11.82 -6.01
N LYS A 95 -15.70 12.95 -6.44
CA LYS A 95 -16.39 14.25 -6.45
C LYS A 95 -17.34 14.41 -7.64
N LEU A 96 -17.29 13.50 -8.61
CA LEU A 96 -18.18 13.51 -9.76
C LEU A 96 -19.58 13.01 -9.37
N PRO A 97 -20.65 13.47 -10.04
CA PRO A 97 -22.03 13.12 -9.70
C PRO A 97 -22.43 11.68 -10.11
N PHE A 98 -21.46 10.76 -10.25
CA PHE A 98 -21.67 9.38 -10.70
C PHE A 98 -21.61 8.35 -9.57
N GLY A 99 -21.52 8.83 -8.32
CA GLY A 99 -21.35 7.99 -7.13
C GLY A 99 -19.89 7.72 -6.82
N LYS A 100 -19.63 6.75 -5.92
CA LYS A 100 -18.28 6.35 -5.55
C LYS A 100 -17.56 5.69 -6.74
N ASN A 101 -16.32 6.09 -6.96
CA ASN A 101 -15.39 5.40 -7.84
C ASN A 101 -15.20 3.97 -7.32
N ARG A 102 -15.27 2.98 -8.21
CA ARG A 102 -14.96 1.58 -7.85
C ARG A 102 -13.55 1.21 -8.27
N TYR A 103 -13.15 1.67 -9.44
CA TYR A 103 -11.84 1.43 -9.99
C TYR A 103 -11.47 2.49 -11.04
N ILE A 104 -10.17 2.58 -11.32
CA ILE A 104 -9.59 3.35 -12.42
C ILE A 104 -8.76 2.39 -13.26
N ILE A 105 -8.92 2.48 -14.58
CA ILE A 105 -8.10 1.74 -15.55
C ILE A 105 -7.26 2.74 -16.34
N SER A 106 -5.95 2.53 -16.31
CA SER A 106 -4.97 3.31 -17.06
C SER A 106 -4.29 2.41 -18.07
N CYS A 107 -4.47 2.69 -19.36
CA CYS A 107 -3.86 1.92 -20.45
C CYS A 107 -2.62 2.68 -20.98
N TYR A 108 -1.48 2.00 -20.98
CA TYR A 108 -0.23 2.45 -21.59
C TYR A 108 0.10 1.57 -22.80
N ASP A 109 1.17 1.90 -23.51
CA ASP A 109 1.56 1.17 -24.73
C ASP A 109 1.88 -0.31 -24.44
N ASP A 110 2.63 -0.57 -23.36
CA ASP A 110 3.15 -1.92 -23.06
C ASP A 110 2.46 -2.60 -21.87
N TYR A 111 1.64 -1.86 -21.11
CA TYR A 111 0.98 -2.39 -19.92
C TYR A 111 -0.33 -1.66 -19.63
N SER A 112 -1.18 -2.31 -18.83
CA SER A 112 -2.39 -1.72 -18.29
C SER A 112 -2.38 -1.81 -16.77
N VAL A 113 -2.99 -0.83 -16.13
CA VAL A 113 -3.07 -0.75 -14.67
C VAL A 113 -4.53 -0.66 -14.28
N LEU A 114 -5.01 -1.65 -13.54
CA LEU A 114 -6.31 -1.62 -12.88
C LEU A 114 -6.08 -1.29 -11.41
N GLN A 115 -6.71 -0.23 -10.94
CA GLN A 115 -6.51 0.27 -9.59
C GLN A 115 -7.86 0.35 -8.88
N MET A 116 -7.91 -0.21 -7.68
CA MET A 116 -9.11 -0.34 -6.86
C MET A 116 -8.77 0.04 -5.43
N HIS A 117 -9.78 0.30 -4.62
CA HIS A 117 -9.59 0.48 -3.18
C HIS A 117 -10.53 -0.42 -2.40
N THR A 118 -10.08 -0.85 -1.22
CA THR A 118 -10.94 -1.54 -0.29
C THR A 118 -11.88 -0.53 0.35
N GLU A 119 -13.15 -0.91 0.54
CA GLU A 119 -13.98 -0.17 1.46
C GLU A 119 -13.58 -0.56 2.88
N PRO A 120 -13.56 0.41 3.81
CA PRO A 120 -13.32 0.10 5.20
C PRO A 120 -14.44 -0.82 5.69
N THR A 121 -14.06 -1.98 6.22
CA THR A 121 -15.00 -2.94 6.78
C THR A 121 -15.71 -2.27 7.94
N LYS A 122 -17.02 -2.05 7.83
CA LYS A 122 -17.84 -1.66 8.98
C LYS A 122 -17.59 -2.71 10.06
N ALA A 123 -17.11 -2.30 11.22
CA ALA A 123 -17.09 -3.18 12.38
C ALA A 123 -18.52 -3.72 12.52
N VAL A 124 -18.68 -5.03 12.31
CA VAL A 124 -19.97 -5.68 12.53
C VAL A 124 -20.15 -5.68 14.03
N ASN A 125 -20.81 -4.65 14.56
CA ASN A 125 -21.46 -4.74 15.84
C ASN A 125 -22.41 -5.94 15.76
N GLN A 126 -21.98 -7.07 16.32
CA GLN A 126 -22.86 -8.20 16.62
C GLN A 126 -23.79 -7.74 17.74
N ASP A 127 -24.77 -6.92 17.39
CA ASP A 127 -25.86 -6.61 18.29
C ASP A 127 -26.77 -7.84 18.31
N GLN A 128 -26.49 -8.75 19.24
CA GLN A 128 -27.38 -9.84 19.58
C GLN A 128 -28.70 -9.20 20.04
N GLY A 129 -29.69 -9.26 19.16
CA GLY A 129 -31.02 -8.78 19.44
C GLY A 129 -31.55 -9.36 20.75
N MET A 130 -31.93 -8.47 21.66
CA MET A 130 -32.88 -8.81 22.71
C MET A 130 -33.92 -7.71 22.83
N HIS A 131 -35.14 -8.05 22.37
CA HIS A 131 -36.35 -7.28 22.52
C HIS A 131 -36.51 -6.68 23.93
N LYS A 132 -36.73 -5.36 24.03
CA LYS A 132 -37.64 -4.79 25.04
C LYS A 132 -38.16 -3.39 24.66
N SER A 133 -39.44 -3.37 24.30
CA SER A 133 -40.51 -2.40 24.60
C SER A 133 -40.21 -0.90 24.74
N LYS A 134 -40.84 -0.13 23.83
CA LYS A 134 -41.39 1.25 23.93
C LYS A 134 -41.08 2.08 25.19
N SER A 135 -40.48 3.26 24.96
CA SER A 135 -40.89 4.53 25.56
C SER A 135 -40.47 5.71 24.68
N GLU A 136 -41.42 6.61 24.40
CA GLU A 136 -41.20 7.90 23.74
C GLU A 136 -40.40 8.84 24.66
N THR A 137 -39.32 9.45 24.14
CA THR A 137 -38.85 10.81 24.49
C THR A 137 -37.78 11.22 23.46
N SER A 138 -38.02 12.34 22.79
CA SER A 138 -37.18 13.04 21.83
C SER A 138 -35.96 13.71 22.49
N VAL A 139 -34.76 13.51 21.94
CA VAL A 139 -33.63 14.46 21.95
C VAL A 139 -32.75 14.16 20.73
N GLU A 140 -32.55 15.19 19.89
CA GLU A 140 -31.57 15.26 18.80
C GLU A 140 -30.15 15.17 19.38
N ASN A 141 -29.30 14.31 18.82
CA ASN A 141 -27.84 14.40 18.76
C ASN A 141 -27.33 13.19 17.97
N ASP A 142 -27.42 13.27 16.63
CA ASP A 142 -26.66 12.40 15.74
C ASP A 142 -25.21 12.94 15.69
N GLU A 143 -24.47 12.71 16.77
CA GLU A 143 -23.01 12.64 16.69
C GLU A 143 -22.73 11.18 16.34
N ASP A 144 -22.71 10.88 15.04
CA ASP A 144 -22.15 9.65 14.52
C ASP A 144 -20.67 9.65 14.94
N ASP A 145 -20.39 9.01 16.08
CA ASP A 145 -19.07 8.51 16.42
C ASP A 145 -18.66 7.55 15.30
N GLU A 146 -18.05 8.08 14.23
CA GLU A 146 -17.35 7.29 13.23
C GLU A 146 -16.17 6.61 13.94
N GLU A 147 -16.46 5.46 14.58
CA GLU A 147 -15.45 4.54 15.09
C GLU A 147 -14.39 4.36 14.00
N GLU A 148 -13.15 4.67 14.37
CA GLU A 148 -11.97 4.78 13.52
C GLU A 148 -11.93 3.62 12.51
N LEU A 149 -12.42 3.91 11.30
CA LEU A 149 -12.56 2.94 10.22
C LEU A 149 -11.17 2.46 9.84
N GLY A 150 -10.93 1.14 9.92
CA GLY A 150 -9.67 0.56 9.51
C GLY A 150 -9.20 1.09 8.16
N ASP A 151 -7.89 1.36 8.04
CA ASP A 151 -7.32 2.08 6.91
C ASP A 151 -7.73 1.46 5.57
N SER A 152 -8.29 2.29 4.68
CA SER A 152 -8.60 1.86 3.31
C SER A 152 -7.30 1.59 2.55
N LEU A 153 -7.24 0.46 1.87
CA LEU A 153 -6.09 0.04 1.09
C LEU A 153 -6.33 0.31 -0.38
N PHE A 154 -5.32 0.84 -1.06
CA PHE A 154 -5.32 0.98 -2.51
C PHE A 154 -4.52 -0.16 -3.11
N VAL A 155 -5.12 -0.83 -4.08
CA VAL A 155 -4.56 -2.01 -4.74
C VAL A 155 -4.44 -1.74 -6.23
N SER A 156 -3.21 -1.84 -6.74
CA SER A 156 -2.89 -1.71 -8.16
C SER A 156 -2.50 -3.07 -8.74
N PHE A 157 -3.20 -3.48 -9.79
CA PHE A 157 -2.88 -4.65 -10.61
C PHE A 157 -2.26 -4.16 -11.91
N ILE A 158 -1.04 -4.59 -12.17
CA ILE A 158 -0.28 -4.24 -13.37
C ILE A 158 -0.26 -5.48 -14.26
N CYS A 159 -0.78 -5.34 -15.47
CA CYS A 159 -0.85 -6.40 -16.46
C CYS A 159 -0.19 -5.98 -17.77
N THR A 160 0.19 -6.94 -18.61
CA THR A 160 0.58 -6.67 -20.00
C THR A 160 -0.58 -6.03 -20.78
N SER A 161 -0.29 -5.26 -21.83
CA SER A 161 -1.31 -4.48 -22.56
C SER A 161 -2.36 -5.33 -23.29
N ASP A 162 -2.08 -6.61 -23.54
CA ASP A 162 -2.99 -7.58 -24.16
C ASP A 162 -3.85 -8.37 -23.14
N THR A 163 -3.61 -8.17 -21.83
CA THR A 163 -4.33 -8.88 -20.78
C THR A 163 -5.79 -8.43 -20.68
N SER A 164 -6.70 -9.41 -20.57
CA SER A 164 -8.09 -9.13 -20.21
C SER A 164 -8.22 -8.82 -18.71
N LEU A 165 -8.57 -7.57 -18.40
CA LEU A 165 -8.81 -7.12 -17.02
C LEU A 165 -10.13 -7.65 -16.43
N GLN A 166 -11.00 -8.25 -17.26
CA GLN A 166 -12.33 -8.68 -16.84
C GLN A 166 -12.29 -9.71 -15.71
N LEU A 167 -11.32 -10.65 -15.74
CA LEU A 167 -11.19 -11.65 -14.68
C LEU A 167 -10.84 -11.00 -13.33
N ILE A 168 -10.05 -9.93 -13.33
CA ILE A 168 -9.69 -9.21 -12.09
C ILE A 168 -10.91 -8.47 -11.55
N ILE A 169 -11.69 -7.84 -12.44
CA ILE A 169 -12.92 -7.14 -12.10
C ILE A 169 -13.97 -8.13 -11.56
N ASP A 170 -14.16 -9.28 -12.19
CA ASP A 170 -15.12 -10.29 -11.75
C ASP A 170 -14.77 -10.88 -10.38
N LEU A 171 -13.48 -10.88 -10.02
CA LEU A 171 -12.97 -11.36 -8.75
C LEU A 171 -12.72 -10.23 -7.73
N SER A 172 -13.03 -8.97 -8.07
CA SER A 172 -12.60 -7.81 -7.30
C SER A 172 -13.07 -7.88 -5.86
N ASP A 173 -14.33 -8.22 -5.62
CA ASP A 173 -14.92 -8.22 -4.29
C ASP A 173 -14.22 -9.24 -3.39
N TYR A 174 -13.99 -10.46 -3.90
CA TYR A 174 -13.26 -11.50 -3.17
C TYR A 174 -11.79 -11.13 -2.93
N ILE A 175 -11.15 -10.49 -3.91
CA ILE A 175 -9.74 -10.08 -3.78
C ILE A 175 -9.63 -8.98 -2.73
N LEU A 176 -10.47 -7.95 -2.79
CA LEU A 176 -10.47 -6.82 -1.87
C LEU A 176 -10.84 -7.26 -0.44
N GLU A 177 -11.80 -8.18 -0.28
CA GLU A 177 -12.11 -8.79 1.03
C GLU A 177 -10.91 -9.57 1.59
N ALA A 178 -10.23 -10.34 0.74
CA ALA A 178 -9.02 -11.04 1.15
C ALA A 178 -7.89 -10.06 1.52
N MET A 179 -7.71 -8.96 0.79
CA MET A 179 -6.73 -7.92 1.14
C MET A 179 -7.07 -7.28 2.48
N ASN A 180 -8.32 -6.89 2.70
CA ASN A 180 -8.77 -6.37 3.99
C ASN A 180 -8.50 -7.37 5.11
N THR A 181 -8.71 -8.67 4.90
CA THR A 181 -8.42 -9.68 5.93
C THR A 181 -6.92 -9.86 6.18
N LEU A 182 -6.10 -9.80 5.12
CA LEU A 182 -4.66 -10.01 5.19
C LEU A 182 -3.91 -8.83 5.83
N TYR A 183 -4.44 -7.63 5.65
CA TYR A 183 -3.81 -6.38 6.07
C TYR A 183 -4.67 -5.59 7.07
N ALA A 184 -5.79 -6.15 7.56
CA ALA A 184 -6.53 -5.63 8.70
C ALA A 184 -5.53 -5.48 9.85
N SER A 185 -5.38 -4.24 10.31
CA SER A 185 -4.44 -3.92 11.37
C SER A 185 -4.71 -4.86 12.57
N PRO A 186 -3.71 -5.63 13.03
CA PRO A 186 -3.83 -6.24 14.34
C PRO A 186 -3.91 -5.07 15.31
N GLU A 187 -5.04 -4.90 15.97
CA GLU A 187 -5.12 -4.06 17.17
C GLU A 187 -3.87 -4.33 17.99
N ILE A 188 -3.12 -3.27 18.23
CA ILE A 188 -2.00 -3.25 19.16
C ILE A 188 -2.57 -3.82 20.46
N THR A 189 -2.29 -5.10 20.71
CA THR A 189 -2.59 -5.72 22.00
C THR A 189 -1.50 -5.24 22.93
N ASP A 190 -1.56 -3.96 23.30
CA ASP A 190 -0.86 -3.45 24.48
C ASP A 190 -1.62 -4.00 25.70
N GLN A 191 -1.17 -5.15 26.19
CA GLN A 191 -1.37 -5.62 27.56
C GLN A 191 -0.04 -6.09 28.15
#